data_AF-A0A2V2UIG8-F1
#
_entry.id   AF-A0A2V2UIG8-F1
#
_cell.length_a   1.000
_cell.length_b   1.000
_cell.length_c   1.000
_cell.angle_alpha   90.00
_cell.angle_beta   90.00
_cell.angle_gamma   90.00
#
_symmetry.space_group_name_H-M   'P 1'
#
loop_
_entity.id
_entity.type
_entity.pdbx_description
1 polymer ?
#
loop_
_entity_poly.entity_id
_entity_poly.type
_entity_poly.pdbx_seq_one_letter_code
_entity_poly.pdbx_strand_id
1 'polypeptide(L)'
;MLGESHRGATLELFLSKLLCLPHQVQIIGMSATIPNLPNIAKWLRASCYLGQYRPIPLRQYAVVDGMVMEDGERNERNLVAAGYATETEQLLLLATEIQGASVLIFCASRQQCVDTARLIARNRKGMKDGFHSASTSTLGALQNELSSFGADVNVLSQLLPHGVAFHHGGLLGEERELIERAYRQREINILCCTSTLAAGVNLPARRVIFKTPYVGRDFLTKSRYLQMCGRAGRAGLDEFGESFLLLSRRDCHRGRELMRQEVEMCSSQMLSQASAFERALLECVAVGVIGSPSAAQAWMANLMCHHAAGPFDPVYDVASRPLPVALEGILHSSMDQLIRSGLVQRVSLRREADEGGDAATMQPAGNDDEQVSLSATPFGACSVRSCFSIEEALLVRGELENLQRTGLILADDLHLCYFLTPLREIGECNWSAYCEVLSQMSENRQRIANMVGVDEFFVHQRSMGLGDPYGGSGSRTFATRRFFVALMLADLLSEVPMSVVERRYQCNRGHYRVLCAAPPCLAAPSRASVGRWSGFRWRPCCHHM
;
A
#
# COMPACT_ATOMS: atom_id res chain seq x y z
N MET A 1 -6.60 -3.75 -9.53
CA MET A 1 -6.93 -3.60 -8.09
C MET A 1 -7.51 -4.86 -7.50
N LEU A 2 -8.63 -5.39 -8.00
CA LEU A 2 -9.26 -6.59 -7.41
C LEU A 2 -8.34 -7.83 -7.43
N GLY A 3 -7.56 -8.02 -8.50
CA GLY A 3 -6.55 -9.09 -8.59
C GLY A 3 -5.15 -8.72 -8.09
N GLU A 4 -4.97 -7.62 -7.35
CA GLU A 4 -3.66 -7.24 -6.80
C GLU A 4 -3.47 -7.82 -5.39
N SER A 5 -2.31 -8.42 -5.11
CA SER A 5 -2.01 -9.09 -3.83
C SER A 5 -2.27 -8.25 -2.58
N HIS A 6 -1.92 -6.96 -2.59
CA HIS A 6 -2.01 -6.11 -1.40
C HIS A 6 -3.40 -5.52 -1.12
N ARG A 7 -4.23 -5.31 -2.14
CA ARG A 7 -5.52 -4.57 -2.02
C ARG A 7 -6.73 -5.38 -2.46
N GLY A 8 -6.50 -6.46 -3.21
CA GLY A 8 -7.54 -7.29 -3.80
C GLY A 8 -8.46 -7.90 -2.77
N ALA A 9 -7.88 -8.55 -1.75
CA ALA A 9 -8.63 -9.19 -0.67
C ALA A 9 -9.53 -8.21 0.10
N THR A 10 -9.05 -6.98 0.37
CA THR A 10 -9.85 -5.95 1.05
C THR A 10 -11.04 -5.49 0.21
N LEU A 11 -10.83 -5.29 -1.09
CA LEU A 11 -11.91 -4.89 -2.00
C LEU A 11 -12.93 -6.03 -2.20
N GLU A 12 -12.44 -7.27 -2.32
CA GLU A 12 -13.27 -8.47 -2.37
C GLU A 12 -14.11 -8.61 -1.10
N LEU A 13 -13.49 -8.50 0.09
CA LEU A 13 -14.19 -8.52 1.38
C LEU A 13 -15.31 -7.48 1.45
N PHE A 14 -15.01 -6.25 1.03
CA PHE A 14 -16.01 -5.18 1.00
C PHE A 14 -17.21 -5.55 0.12
N LEU A 15 -16.97 -5.98 -1.11
CA LEU A 15 -18.02 -6.36 -2.05
C LEU A 15 -18.81 -7.58 -1.58
N SER A 16 -18.15 -8.62 -1.08
CA SER A 16 -18.81 -9.83 -0.55
C SER A 16 -19.70 -9.52 0.65
N LYS A 17 -19.33 -8.56 1.52
CA LYS A 17 -20.23 -8.09 2.60
C LYS A 17 -21.48 -7.42 2.05
N LEU A 18 -21.36 -6.60 1.00
CA LEU A 18 -22.52 -5.96 0.37
C LEU A 18 -23.46 -6.99 -0.25
N LEU A 19 -22.92 -8.06 -0.85
CA LEU A 19 -23.71 -9.16 -1.44
C LEU A 19 -24.48 -9.98 -0.40
N CYS A 20 -24.08 -9.95 0.87
CA CYS A 20 -24.75 -10.60 1.99
C CYS A 20 -25.78 -9.71 2.71
N LEU A 21 -25.90 -8.42 2.36
CA LEU A 21 -26.87 -7.55 3.00
C LEU A 21 -28.30 -7.94 2.61
N PRO A 22 -29.28 -7.83 3.53
CA PRO A 22 -30.68 -8.09 3.22
C PRO A 22 -31.26 -7.04 2.25
N HIS A 23 -30.72 -5.82 2.25
CA HIS A 23 -31.10 -4.76 1.33
C HIS A 23 -30.24 -4.84 0.06
N GLN A 24 -30.88 -4.71 -1.10
CA GLN A 24 -30.17 -4.72 -2.37
C GLN A 24 -29.43 -3.40 -2.59
N VAL A 25 -28.10 -3.47 -2.63
CA VAL A 25 -27.23 -2.32 -2.94
C VAL A 25 -26.84 -2.38 -4.42
N GLN A 26 -27.02 -1.27 -5.15
CA GLN A 26 -26.55 -1.19 -6.53
C GLN A 26 -25.02 -1.07 -6.56
N ILE A 27 -24.36 -2.01 -7.24
CA ILE A 27 -22.90 -2.02 -7.42
C ILE A 27 -22.59 -1.69 -8.88
N ILE A 28 -21.86 -0.60 -9.11
CA ILE A 28 -21.37 -0.20 -10.43
C ILE A 28 -19.85 -0.33 -10.43
N GLY A 29 -19.34 -1.35 -11.12
CA GLY A 29 -17.91 -1.57 -11.28
C GLY A 29 -17.36 -0.93 -12.55
N MET A 30 -16.28 -0.16 -12.43
CA MET A 30 -15.51 0.36 -13.56
C MET A 30 -14.09 -0.22 -13.51
N SER A 31 -13.61 -0.76 -14.63
CA SER A 31 -12.28 -1.37 -14.70
C SER A 31 -11.58 -1.04 -16.01
N ALA A 32 -10.26 -1.20 -16.02
CA ALA A 32 -9.52 -1.41 -17.27
C ALA A 32 -9.94 -2.74 -17.92
N THR A 33 -9.39 -3.05 -19.09
CA THR A 33 -9.62 -4.32 -19.78
C THR A 33 -9.23 -5.49 -18.89
N ILE A 34 -10.20 -6.35 -18.57
CA ILE A 34 -10.01 -7.60 -17.81
C ILE A 34 -10.59 -8.73 -18.67
N PRO A 35 -9.82 -9.77 -19.04
CA PRO A 35 -10.33 -10.78 -19.97
C PRO A 35 -11.48 -11.59 -19.38
N ASN A 36 -11.44 -11.92 -18.08
CA ASN A 36 -12.52 -12.63 -17.38
C ASN A 36 -13.55 -11.71 -16.72
N LEU A 37 -13.78 -10.50 -17.24
CA LEU A 37 -14.82 -9.59 -16.74
C LEU A 37 -16.22 -10.24 -16.64
N PRO A 38 -16.66 -11.12 -17.57
CA PRO A 38 -17.93 -11.83 -17.43
C PRO A 38 -18.05 -12.66 -16.14
N ASN A 39 -16.94 -13.25 -15.66
CA ASN A 39 -16.93 -14.00 -14.41
C ASN A 39 -17.13 -13.08 -13.21
N ILE A 40 -16.50 -11.90 -13.24
CA ILE A 40 -16.66 -10.87 -12.20
C ILE A 40 -18.08 -10.30 -12.20
N ALA A 41 -18.66 -10.09 -13.39
CA ALA A 41 -20.06 -9.66 -13.52
C ALA A 41 -21.02 -10.71 -12.96
N LYS A 42 -20.78 -12.00 -13.23
CA LYS A 42 -21.55 -13.10 -12.64
C LYS A 42 -21.45 -13.13 -11.11
N TRP A 43 -20.24 -12.96 -10.56
CA TRP A 43 -20.02 -12.86 -9.12
C TRP A 43 -20.80 -11.70 -8.49
N LEU A 44 -20.73 -10.51 -9.08
CA LEU A 44 -21.44 -9.32 -8.61
C LEU A 44 -22.94 -9.29 -8.96
N ARG A 45 -23.44 -10.34 -9.63
CA ARG A 45 -24.83 -10.43 -10.12
C ARG A 45 -25.21 -9.20 -10.98
N ALA A 46 -24.26 -8.74 -11.79
CA ALA A 46 -24.34 -7.51 -12.55
C ALA A 46 -24.35 -7.76 -14.07
N SER A 47 -24.89 -6.81 -14.83
CA SER A 47 -24.72 -6.75 -16.28
C SER A 47 -23.29 -6.32 -16.63
N CYS A 48 -22.78 -6.83 -17.75
CA CYS A 48 -21.43 -6.54 -18.22
C CYS A 48 -21.48 -5.71 -19.51
N TYR A 49 -20.70 -4.64 -19.58
CA TYR A 49 -20.47 -3.87 -20.80
C TYR A 49 -18.97 -3.85 -21.11
N LEU A 50 -18.61 -4.27 -22.32
CA LEU A 50 -17.24 -4.32 -22.81
C LEU A 50 -17.10 -3.34 -23.97
N GLY A 51 -16.26 -2.31 -23.79
CA GLY A 51 -15.94 -1.33 -24.83
C GLY A 51 -14.44 -1.29 -25.08
N GLN A 52 -14.05 -1.24 -26.36
CA GLN A 52 -12.65 -1.04 -26.79
C GLN A 52 -12.39 0.39 -27.27
N TYR A 53 -13.38 1.29 -27.13
CA TYR A 53 -13.27 2.65 -27.60
C TYR A 53 -12.23 3.43 -26.80
N ARG A 54 -11.21 3.95 -27.50
CA ARG A 54 -10.25 4.91 -26.98
C ARG A 54 -10.33 6.18 -27.80
N PRO A 55 -10.68 7.34 -27.20
CA PRO A 55 -10.84 8.59 -27.95
C PRO A 55 -9.58 9.01 -28.71
N ILE A 56 -8.40 8.79 -28.11
CA ILE A 56 -7.10 9.14 -28.68
C ILE A 56 -6.32 7.84 -28.97
N PRO A 57 -6.03 7.52 -30.24
CA PRO A 57 -5.22 6.36 -30.61
C PRO A 57 -3.87 6.33 -29.89
N LEU A 58 -3.39 5.14 -29.54
CA LEU A 58 -2.08 4.95 -28.91
C LEU A 58 -1.15 4.21 -29.87
N ARG A 59 0.00 4.82 -30.15
CA ARG A 59 1.12 4.18 -30.83
C ARG A 59 2.14 3.71 -29.81
N GLN A 60 2.59 2.48 -29.95
CA GLN A 60 3.50 1.85 -28.99
C GLN A 60 4.77 1.42 -29.69
N TYR A 61 5.90 1.69 -29.05
CA TYR A 61 7.21 1.49 -29.64
C TYR A 61 8.16 0.82 -28.66
N ALA A 62 8.82 -0.26 -29.09
CA ALA A 62 9.98 -0.81 -28.39
C ALA A 62 11.24 -0.13 -28.90
N VAL A 63 12.18 0.22 -28.02
CA VAL A 63 13.48 0.79 -28.38
C VAL A 63 14.57 -0.18 -27.93
N VAL A 64 15.28 -0.78 -28.89
CA VAL A 64 16.33 -1.79 -28.65
C VAL A 64 17.57 -1.39 -29.43
N ASP A 65 18.70 -1.14 -28.74
CA ASP A 65 19.95 -0.67 -29.36
C ASP A 65 19.75 0.52 -30.32
N GLY A 66 18.84 1.43 -29.98
CA GLY A 66 18.46 2.59 -30.79
C GLY A 66 17.59 2.29 -32.02
N MET A 67 17.22 1.04 -32.28
CA MET A 67 16.15 0.71 -33.22
C MET A 67 14.79 0.90 -32.55
N VAL A 68 13.94 1.74 -33.14
CA VAL A 68 12.57 1.95 -32.68
C VAL A 68 11.63 1.13 -33.53
N MET A 69 10.88 0.24 -32.88
CA MET A 69 10.01 -0.74 -33.50
C MET A 69 8.57 -0.51 -33.07
N GLU A 70 7.69 -0.19 -34.02
CA GLU A 70 6.26 -0.11 -33.81
C GLU A 70 5.70 -1.49 -33.43
N ASP A 71 4.90 -1.52 -32.37
CA ASP A 71 4.36 -2.72 -31.71
C ASP A 71 5.42 -3.80 -31.39
N GLY A 72 6.68 -3.39 -31.33
CA GLY A 72 7.81 -4.29 -31.10
C GLY A 72 8.16 -5.17 -32.31
N GLU A 73 7.74 -4.85 -33.52
CA GLU A 73 8.05 -5.67 -34.71
C GLU A 73 8.57 -4.84 -35.88
N ARG A 74 7.85 -3.78 -36.26
CA ARG A 74 8.13 -3.03 -37.47
C ARG A 74 9.12 -1.91 -37.18
N ASN A 75 10.32 -1.99 -37.76
CA ASN A 75 11.29 -0.91 -37.68
C ASN A 75 10.71 0.39 -38.27
N GLU A 76 10.67 1.43 -37.46
CA GLU A 76 10.17 2.76 -37.84
C GLU A 76 11.33 3.75 -37.99
N ARG A 77 12.27 3.77 -37.04
CA ARG A 77 13.46 4.65 -37.06
C ARG A 77 14.68 4.00 -36.43
N ASN A 78 15.85 4.43 -36.86
CA ASN A 78 17.15 4.05 -36.30
C ASN A 78 17.82 5.28 -35.68
N LEU A 79 17.83 5.36 -34.35
CA LEU A 79 18.40 6.47 -33.60
C LEU A 79 19.93 6.47 -33.63
N VAL A 80 20.56 5.30 -33.73
CA VAL A 80 22.03 5.20 -33.86
C VAL A 80 22.49 5.79 -35.18
N ALA A 81 21.80 5.47 -36.28
CA ALA A 81 22.08 6.05 -37.60
C ALA A 81 21.86 7.58 -37.63
N ALA A 82 20.98 8.10 -36.76
CA ALA A 82 20.74 9.53 -36.57
C ALA A 82 21.75 10.21 -35.62
N GLY A 83 22.76 9.48 -35.12
CA GLY A 83 23.84 10.02 -34.27
C GLY A 83 23.60 9.89 -32.76
N TYR A 84 22.57 9.16 -32.33
CA TYR A 84 22.26 8.93 -30.91
C TYR A 84 22.67 7.50 -30.51
N ALA A 85 23.96 7.34 -30.22
CA ALA A 85 24.58 6.02 -30.03
C ALA A 85 24.28 5.41 -28.67
N THR A 86 24.11 6.23 -27.63
CA THR A 86 23.90 5.75 -26.25
C THR A 86 22.42 5.76 -25.85
N GLU A 87 22.03 4.88 -24.92
CA GLU A 87 20.66 4.87 -24.36
C GLU A 87 20.27 6.22 -23.73
N THR A 88 21.26 6.91 -23.14
CA THR A 88 21.10 8.26 -22.58
C THR A 88 20.74 9.28 -23.64
N GLU A 89 21.47 9.32 -24.76
CA GLU A 89 21.19 10.20 -25.89
C GLU A 89 19.83 9.90 -26.52
N GLN A 90 19.49 8.62 -26.64
CA GLN A 90 18.20 8.17 -27.12
C GLN A 90 17.08 8.66 -26.20
N LEU A 91 17.18 8.44 -24.88
CA LEU A 91 16.21 8.94 -23.91
C LEU A 91 16.04 10.47 -23.98
N LEU A 92 17.15 11.21 -24.06
CA LEU A 92 17.15 12.66 -24.17
C LEU A 92 16.42 13.13 -25.43
N LEU A 93 16.72 12.53 -26.58
CA LEU A 93 16.02 12.80 -27.83
C LEU A 93 14.53 12.54 -27.67
N LEU A 94 14.14 11.33 -27.23
CA LEU A 94 12.73 10.96 -27.09
C LEU A 94 11.97 11.85 -26.10
N ALA A 95 12.62 12.35 -25.07
CA ALA A 95 12.01 13.26 -24.11
C ALA A 95 11.84 14.70 -24.63
N THR A 96 12.63 15.11 -25.64
CA THR A 96 12.75 16.52 -26.04
C THR A 96 12.52 16.83 -27.52
N GLU A 97 12.43 15.81 -28.39
CA GLU A 97 12.28 16.00 -29.84
C GLU A 97 10.98 16.71 -30.24
N ILE A 98 9.92 16.58 -29.44
CA ILE A 98 8.67 17.34 -29.63
C ILE A 98 8.67 18.55 -28.70
N GLN A 99 8.84 19.74 -29.27
CA GLN A 99 8.81 21.00 -28.52
C GLN A 99 7.46 21.20 -27.81
N GLY A 100 7.50 21.56 -26.52
CA GLY A 100 6.30 21.84 -25.72
C GLY A 100 5.40 20.62 -25.43
N ALA A 101 5.78 19.41 -25.86
CA ALA A 101 5.05 18.20 -25.53
C ALA A 101 5.08 17.96 -24.03
N SER A 102 3.97 17.43 -23.50
CA SER A 102 3.96 16.92 -22.13
C SER A 102 4.38 15.45 -22.15
N VAL A 103 5.39 15.10 -21.36
CA VAL A 103 6.05 13.80 -21.33
C VAL A 103 6.05 13.25 -19.92
N LEU A 104 5.65 11.99 -19.76
CA LEU A 104 5.85 11.22 -18.53
C LEU A 104 6.96 10.20 -18.75
N ILE A 105 7.94 10.17 -17.86
CA ILE A 105 9.05 9.22 -17.92
C ILE A 105 8.98 8.31 -16.69
N PHE A 106 8.56 7.07 -16.88
CA PHE A 106 8.52 6.08 -15.81
C PHE A 106 9.91 5.49 -15.56
N CYS A 107 10.36 5.58 -14.31
CA CYS A 107 11.63 5.01 -13.85
C CYS A 107 11.39 3.90 -12.79
N ALA A 108 12.36 3.01 -12.62
CA ALA A 108 12.22 1.87 -11.71
C ALA A 108 12.31 2.26 -10.22
N SER A 109 13.02 3.35 -9.89
CA SER A 109 13.26 3.76 -8.50
C SER A 109 13.19 5.27 -8.31
N ARG A 110 13.03 5.69 -7.05
CA ARG A 110 13.01 7.12 -6.65
C ARG A 110 14.26 7.85 -7.11
N GLN A 111 15.43 7.24 -6.88
CA GLN A 111 16.72 7.80 -7.28
C GLN A 111 16.83 7.94 -8.79
N GLN A 112 16.39 6.94 -9.56
CA GLN A 112 16.39 7.03 -11.02
C GLN A 112 15.51 8.17 -11.55
N CYS A 113 14.37 8.48 -10.91
CA CYS A 113 13.55 9.63 -11.29
C CYS A 113 14.35 10.94 -11.14
N VAL A 114 15.02 11.12 -10.00
CA VAL A 114 15.83 12.30 -9.72
C VAL A 114 17.00 12.44 -10.71
N ASP A 115 17.75 11.36 -10.94
CA ASP A 115 18.90 11.36 -11.83
C ASP A 115 18.50 11.63 -13.29
N THR A 116 17.37 11.04 -13.72
CA THR A 116 16.84 11.23 -15.08
C THR A 116 16.36 12.67 -15.28
N ALA A 117 15.68 13.25 -14.28
CA ALA A 117 15.26 14.64 -14.35
C ALA A 117 16.45 15.61 -14.44
N ARG A 118 17.50 15.39 -13.63
CA ARG A 118 18.76 16.16 -13.69
C ARG A 118 19.45 16.04 -15.05
N LEU A 119 19.52 14.83 -15.59
CA LEU A 119 20.12 14.56 -16.89
C LEU A 119 19.40 15.34 -18.00
N ILE A 120 18.07 15.32 -18.00
CA ILE A 120 17.26 16.06 -18.99
C ILE A 120 17.44 17.56 -18.81
N ALA A 121 17.34 18.08 -17.60
CA ALA A 121 17.49 19.52 -17.34
C ALA A 121 18.85 20.08 -17.78
N ARG A 122 19.95 19.35 -17.53
CA ARG A 122 21.30 19.74 -17.94
C ARG A 122 21.50 19.79 -19.46
N ASN A 123 20.86 18.89 -20.19
CA ASN A 123 21.02 18.76 -21.64
C ASN A 123 19.96 19.52 -22.43
N ARG A 124 18.92 20.02 -21.76
CA ARG A 124 17.93 20.90 -22.37
C ARG A 124 18.54 22.28 -22.54
N LYS A 125 18.90 22.64 -23.76
CA LYS A 125 19.25 24.03 -24.12
C LYS A 125 18.11 24.92 -23.61
N GLY A 126 18.45 25.92 -22.79
CA GLY A 126 17.47 26.81 -22.15
C GLY A 126 16.40 27.21 -23.16
N MET A 127 15.14 26.93 -22.82
CA MET A 127 14.00 27.11 -23.71
C MET A 127 13.69 28.60 -23.79
N LYS A 128 14.51 29.35 -24.55
CA LYS A 128 14.44 30.82 -24.61
C LYS A 128 13.21 31.33 -25.37
N ASP A 129 12.64 30.52 -26.26
CA ASP A 129 11.53 30.96 -27.10
C ASP A 129 10.37 29.97 -27.05
N GLY A 130 9.23 30.42 -26.49
CA GLY A 130 7.92 30.01 -26.98
C GLY A 130 6.99 29.18 -26.08
N PHE A 131 7.41 28.68 -24.90
CA PHE A 131 6.50 27.84 -24.09
C PHE A 131 6.44 28.16 -22.58
N HIS A 132 7.05 29.26 -22.15
CA HIS A 132 6.72 29.87 -20.87
C HIS A 132 5.38 30.61 -20.97
N SER A 133 4.26 29.88 -20.89
CA SER A 133 3.02 30.49 -20.40
C SER A 133 3.11 30.79 -18.90
N ALA A 134 4.02 30.13 -18.18
CA ALA A 134 4.37 30.47 -16.82
C ALA A 134 5.34 31.65 -16.84
N SER A 135 4.84 32.84 -16.52
CA SER A 135 5.68 34.00 -16.24
C SER A 135 6.78 33.64 -15.24
N THR A 136 7.98 34.22 -15.36
CA THR A 136 9.10 34.02 -14.41
C THR A 136 8.65 34.22 -12.94
N SER A 137 7.64 35.05 -12.71
CA SER A 137 6.97 35.24 -11.42
C SER A 137 6.25 33.99 -10.90
N THR A 138 5.58 33.21 -11.76
CA THR A 138 4.83 32.01 -11.37
C THR A 138 5.77 30.87 -10.98
N LEU A 139 6.85 30.68 -11.75
CA LEU A 139 7.90 29.71 -11.40
C LEU A 139 8.64 30.12 -10.12
N GLY A 140 8.86 31.42 -9.90
CA GLY A 140 9.42 31.94 -8.65
C GLY A 140 8.51 31.68 -7.45
N ALA A 141 7.19 31.85 -7.60
CA ALA A 141 6.22 31.51 -6.55
C ALA A 141 6.23 30.01 -6.23
N LEU A 142 6.24 29.16 -7.26
CA LEU A 142 6.34 27.70 -7.14
C LEU A 142 7.62 27.28 -6.39
N GLN A 143 8.75 27.91 -6.70
CA GLN A 143 10.03 27.68 -6.00
C GLN A 143 9.98 28.13 -4.54
N ASN A 144 9.36 29.28 -4.25
CA ASN A 144 9.22 29.78 -2.89
C ASN A 144 8.30 28.89 -2.04
N GLU A 145 7.18 28.43 -2.59
CA GLU A 145 6.28 27.48 -1.94
C GLU A 145 7.02 26.18 -1.62
N LEU A 146 7.74 25.59 -2.59
CA LEU A 146 8.55 24.39 -2.36
C LEU A 146 9.62 24.61 -1.28
N SER A 147 10.27 25.78 -1.30
CA SER A 147 11.32 26.14 -0.34
C SER A 147 10.81 26.21 1.10
N SER A 148 9.55 26.62 1.29
CA SER A 148 8.93 26.70 2.62
C SER A 148 8.73 25.34 3.30
N PHE A 149 8.66 24.25 2.54
CA PHE A 149 8.52 22.87 3.06
C PHE A 149 9.87 22.23 3.43
N GLY A 150 10.98 22.96 3.27
CA GLY A 150 12.29 22.61 3.79
C GLY A 150 13.01 21.46 3.10
N ALA A 151 12.44 20.84 2.05
CA ALA A 151 12.85 19.59 1.42
C ALA A 151 14.22 19.59 0.67
N ASP A 152 14.46 18.54 -0.13
CA ASP A 152 15.43 18.46 -1.26
C ASP A 152 15.16 19.54 -2.36
N VAL A 153 14.64 20.70 -1.94
CA VAL A 153 14.23 21.89 -2.68
C VAL A 153 15.34 22.36 -3.61
N ASN A 154 16.61 22.17 -3.22
CA ASN A 154 17.73 22.51 -4.09
C ASN A 154 17.64 21.78 -5.43
N VAL A 155 17.20 20.52 -5.44
CA VAL A 155 17.12 19.75 -6.68
C VAL A 155 15.90 20.17 -7.49
N LEU A 156 14.69 20.14 -6.93
CA LEU A 156 13.48 20.52 -7.67
C LEU A 156 13.56 21.96 -8.18
N SER A 157 14.02 22.90 -7.35
CA SER A 157 14.16 24.31 -7.74
C SER A 157 15.17 24.52 -8.86
N GLN A 158 16.21 23.68 -8.96
CA GLN A 158 17.15 23.68 -10.09
C GLN A 158 16.54 23.11 -11.38
N LEU A 159 15.53 22.24 -11.28
CA LEU A 159 14.91 21.58 -12.44
C LEU A 159 13.75 22.40 -13.04
N LEU A 160 12.97 23.08 -12.18
CA LEU A 160 11.78 23.84 -12.56
C LEU A 160 12.03 24.90 -13.66
N PRO A 161 13.13 25.68 -13.67
CA PRO A 161 13.43 26.62 -14.75
C PRO A 161 13.55 25.96 -16.13
N HIS A 162 13.83 24.67 -16.16
CA HIS A 162 13.91 23.89 -17.39
C HIS A 162 12.59 23.19 -17.74
N GLY A 163 11.50 23.43 -17.00
CA GLY A 163 10.21 22.77 -17.19
C GLY A 163 10.24 21.26 -16.88
N VAL A 164 11.18 20.82 -16.04
CA VAL A 164 11.39 19.42 -15.65
C VAL A 164 11.14 19.26 -14.16
N ALA A 165 10.52 18.15 -13.75
CA ALA A 165 10.42 17.76 -12.35
C ALA A 165 10.45 16.24 -12.19
N PHE A 166 10.43 15.77 -10.94
CA PHE A 166 10.25 14.36 -10.61
C PHE A 166 9.10 14.15 -9.63
N HIS A 167 8.48 12.96 -9.65
CA HIS A 167 7.37 12.60 -8.77
C HIS A 167 7.51 11.16 -8.26
N HIS A 168 7.64 10.98 -6.95
CA HIS A 168 7.69 9.67 -6.32
C HIS A 168 7.15 9.71 -4.89
N GLY A 169 6.84 8.54 -4.30
CA GLY A 169 6.32 8.40 -2.93
C GLY A 169 7.30 8.74 -1.80
N GLY A 170 8.35 9.50 -2.09
CA GLY A 170 9.26 10.08 -1.10
C GLY A 170 9.08 11.59 -0.95
N LEU A 171 8.33 12.21 -1.87
CA LEU A 171 7.85 13.59 -1.75
C LEU A 171 6.64 13.63 -0.82
N LEU A 172 6.49 14.78 -0.16
CA LEU A 172 5.33 15.12 0.68
C LEU A 172 4.04 15.17 -0.16
N GLY A 173 2.88 15.11 0.50
CA GLY A 173 1.59 15.18 -0.20
C GLY A 173 1.42 16.52 -0.91
N GLU A 174 1.72 17.60 -0.21
CA GLU A 174 1.66 18.98 -0.64
C GLU A 174 2.62 19.25 -1.80
N GLU A 175 3.84 18.68 -1.74
CA GLU A 175 4.80 18.76 -2.85
C GLU A 175 4.30 18.05 -4.10
N ARG A 176 3.73 16.84 -3.94
CA ARG A 176 3.15 16.08 -5.06
C ARG A 176 1.99 16.84 -5.69
N GLU A 177 1.07 17.37 -4.88
CA GLU A 177 -0.06 18.17 -5.35
C GLU A 177 0.41 19.41 -6.11
N LEU A 178 1.45 20.09 -5.62
CA LEU A 178 2.02 21.27 -6.25
C LEU A 178 2.65 20.94 -7.61
N ILE A 179 3.44 19.87 -7.70
CA ILE A 179 4.04 19.39 -8.96
C ILE A 179 2.96 18.94 -9.96
N GLU A 180 1.93 18.24 -9.49
CA GLU A 180 0.81 17.80 -10.32
C GLU A 180 0.02 18.98 -10.87
N ARG A 181 -0.18 20.03 -10.06
CA ARG A 181 -0.84 21.28 -10.47
C ARG A 181 -0.01 22.02 -11.52
N ALA A 182 1.28 22.19 -11.27
CA ALA A 182 2.21 22.84 -12.20
C ALA A 182 2.33 22.07 -13.53
N TYR A 183 2.25 20.73 -13.51
CA TYR A 183 2.18 19.92 -14.73
C TYR A 183 0.87 20.15 -15.51
N ARG A 184 -0.28 20.18 -14.81
CA ARG A 184 -1.60 20.48 -15.44
C ARG A 184 -1.63 21.88 -16.05
N GLN A 185 -0.99 22.84 -15.39
CA GLN A 185 -0.85 24.23 -15.84
C GLN A 185 0.25 24.42 -16.90
N ARG A 186 0.96 23.35 -17.28
CA ARG A 186 2.05 23.33 -18.26
C ARG A 186 3.28 24.16 -17.90
N GLU A 187 3.45 24.46 -16.63
CA GLU A 187 4.70 25.04 -16.10
C GLU A 187 5.81 23.97 -16.08
N ILE A 188 5.41 22.72 -15.88
CA ILE A 188 6.24 21.53 -16.04
C ILE A 188 5.70 20.77 -17.25
N ASN A 189 6.58 20.42 -18.18
CA ASN A 189 6.18 19.60 -19.34
C ASN A 189 6.85 18.22 -19.34
N ILE A 190 7.96 18.02 -18.62
CA ILE A 190 8.59 16.69 -18.49
C ILE A 190 8.58 16.27 -17.02
N LEU A 191 7.93 15.16 -16.73
CA LEU A 191 7.83 14.62 -15.36
C LEU A 191 8.44 13.22 -15.31
N CYS A 192 9.50 13.05 -14.51
CA CYS A 192 10.11 11.75 -14.25
C CYS A 192 9.47 11.11 -13.01
N CYS A 193 8.79 9.98 -13.13
CA CYS A 193 7.95 9.44 -12.06
C CYS A 193 8.12 7.95 -11.81
N THR A 194 7.82 7.51 -10.58
CA THR A 194 7.64 6.09 -10.26
C THR A 194 6.25 5.59 -10.65
N SER A 195 6.04 4.27 -10.62
CA SER A 195 4.74 3.64 -10.90
C SER A 195 3.60 4.13 -10.00
N THR A 196 3.89 4.71 -8.84
CA THR A 196 2.90 5.31 -7.93
C THR A 196 2.06 6.39 -8.59
N LEU A 197 2.61 7.14 -9.57
CA LEU A 197 1.82 8.13 -10.31
C LEU A 197 0.75 7.47 -11.20
N ALA A 198 0.97 6.22 -11.61
CA ALA A 198 0.06 5.50 -12.50
C ALA A 198 -1.31 5.23 -11.83
N ALA A 199 -1.34 5.16 -10.50
CA ALA A 199 -2.56 4.97 -9.71
C ALA A 199 -2.90 6.25 -8.93
N GLY A 200 -4.04 6.88 -9.24
CA GLY A 200 -4.66 7.86 -8.32
C GLY A 200 -4.62 9.33 -8.74
N VAL A 201 -3.99 9.71 -9.86
CA VAL A 201 -4.03 11.09 -10.36
C VAL A 201 -4.30 11.12 -11.86
N ASN A 202 -5.17 12.02 -12.32
CA ASN A 202 -5.46 12.21 -13.75
C ASN A 202 -4.45 13.18 -14.39
N LEU A 203 -3.29 12.65 -14.78
CA LEU A 203 -2.26 13.38 -15.54
C LEU A 203 -2.06 12.70 -16.90
N PRO A 204 -2.76 13.13 -17.96
CA PRO A 204 -2.50 12.67 -19.32
C PRO A 204 -1.32 13.43 -19.94
N ALA A 205 -0.61 12.77 -20.86
CA ALA A 205 0.58 13.29 -21.50
C ALA A 205 0.56 13.02 -23.01
N ARG A 206 1.20 13.86 -23.83
CA ARG A 206 1.36 13.55 -25.26
C ARG A 206 2.13 12.24 -25.45
N ARG A 207 3.13 12.02 -24.60
CA ARG A 207 4.08 10.91 -24.69
C ARG A 207 4.37 10.29 -23.32
N VAL A 208 4.45 8.97 -23.29
CA VAL A 208 4.91 8.19 -22.15
C VAL A 208 6.19 7.46 -22.55
N ILE A 209 7.20 7.48 -21.68
CA ILE A 209 8.48 6.78 -21.89
C ILE A 209 8.73 5.90 -20.67
N PHE A 210 8.98 4.62 -20.89
CA PHE A 210 9.48 3.70 -19.88
C PHE A 210 10.98 3.61 -20.06
N LYS A 211 11.74 4.12 -19.09
CA LYS A 211 13.22 4.00 -19.09
C LYS A 211 13.66 2.54 -19.05
N THR A 212 12.83 1.67 -18.48
CA THR A 212 13.10 0.26 -18.25
C THR A 212 11.79 -0.50 -18.04
N PRO A 213 11.71 -1.81 -18.36
CA PRO A 213 10.49 -2.61 -18.14
C PRO A 213 10.30 -3.05 -16.68
N TYR A 214 10.97 -2.40 -15.73
CA TYR A 214 10.97 -2.78 -14.31
C TYR A 214 10.37 -1.69 -13.42
N VAL A 215 9.70 -2.13 -12.36
CA VAL A 215 9.28 -1.32 -11.22
C VAL A 215 9.95 -1.90 -9.99
N GLY A 216 10.90 -1.17 -9.39
CA GLY A 216 11.81 -1.75 -8.41
C GLY A 216 12.62 -2.89 -9.03
N ARG A 217 12.37 -4.11 -8.58
CA ARG A 217 13.00 -5.35 -9.10
C ARG A 217 12.05 -6.18 -9.98
N ASP A 218 10.76 -5.84 -9.96
CA ASP A 218 9.74 -6.63 -10.63
C ASP A 218 9.59 -6.18 -12.08
N PHE A 219 9.54 -7.15 -12.98
CA PHE A 219 9.21 -6.88 -14.38
C PHE A 219 7.73 -6.49 -14.50
N LEU A 220 7.40 -5.56 -15.39
CA LEU A 220 6.04 -5.09 -15.60
C LEU A 220 5.10 -6.23 -16.05
N THR A 221 3.93 -6.29 -15.41
CA THR A 221 2.78 -7.05 -15.91
C THR A 221 2.11 -6.27 -17.05
N LYS A 222 1.39 -6.95 -17.94
CA LYS A 222 0.63 -6.32 -19.03
C LYS A 222 -0.34 -5.29 -18.49
N SER A 223 -1.09 -5.65 -17.45
CA SER A 223 -2.02 -4.75 -16.76
C SER A 223 -1.35 -3.47 -16.28
N ARG A 224 -0.18 -3.54 -15.61
CA ARG A 224 0.56 -2.36 -15.15
C ARG A 224 1.09 -1.53 -16.32
N TYR A 225 1.65 -2.19 -17.33
CA TYR A 225 2.12 -1.53 -18.54
C TYR A 225 0.99 -0.73 -19.22
N LEU A 226 -0.20 -1.32 -19.39
CA LEU A 226 -1.37 -0.66 -19.97
C LEU A 226 -1.90 0.50 -19.12
N GLN A 227 -1.91 0.38 -17.80
CA GLN A 227 -2.28 1.49 -16.91
C GLN A 227 -1.34 2.69 -17.06
N MET A 228 -0.05 2.43 -17.28
CA MET A 228 0.98 3.44 -17.43
C MET A 228 0.96 4.06 -18.84
N CYS A 229 0.97 3.26 -19.91
CA CYS A 229 0.94 3.75 -21.29
C CYS A 229 -0.42 4.34 -21.68
N GLY A 230 -1.50 3.96 -20.99
CA GLY A 230 -2.84 4.54 -21.12
C GLY A 230 -2.89 6.05 -20.84
N ARG A 231 -1.86 6.61 -20.19
CA ARG A 231 -1.73 8.05 -19.96
C ARG A 231 -1.26 8.83 -21.18
N ALA A 232 -0.78 8.15 -22.22
CA ALA A 232 -0.40 8.79 -23.47
C ALA A 232 -1.64 9.17 -24.30
N GLY A 233 -1.62 10.39 -24.84
CA GLY A 233 -2.71 11.02 -25.58
C GLY A 233 -3.64 11.83 -24.68
N ARG A 234 -3.71 13.15 -24.89
CA ARG A 234 -4.63 14.05 -24.19
C ARG A 234 -5.87 14.27 -25.03
N ALA A 235 -7.02 13.86 -24.50
CA ALA A 235 -8.31 14.04 -25.16
C ALA A 235 -8.56 15.51 -25.54
N GLY A 236 -8.92 15.75 -26.81
CA GLY A 236 -9.18 17.09 -27.34
C GLY A 236 -7.95 17.95 -27.61
N LEU A 237 -6.73 17.47 -27.35
CA LEU A 237 -5.49 18.21 -27.57
C LEU A 237 -4.52 17.51 -28.52
N ASP A 238 -4.42 16.19 -28.45
CA ASP A 238 -3.48 15.40 -29.26
C ASP A 238 -4.24 14.51 -30.24
N GLU A 239 -3.75 14.36 -31.47
CA GLU A 239 -4.30 13.43 -32.46
C GLU A 239 -4.05 11.96 -32.09
N PHE A 240 -2.93 11.70 -31.42
CA PHE A 240 -2.54 10.38 -30.92
C PHE A 240 -1.65 10.52 -29.68
N GLY A 241 -1.55 9.46 -28.90
CA GLY A 241 -0.57 9.29 -27.84
C GLY A 241 0.57 8.37 -28.27
N GLU A 242 1.76 8.57 -27.73
CA GLU A 242 2.90 7.69 -27.98
C GLU A 242 3.44 7.07 -26.69
N SER A 243 3.86 5.81 -26.77
CA SER A 243 4.51 5.09 -25.69
C SER A 243 5.83 4.49 -26.18
N PHE A 244 6.95 4.82 -25.52
CA PHE A 244 8.26 4.24 -25.81
C PHE A 244 8.74 3.36 -24.66
N LEU A 245 9.03 2.10 -24.93
CA LEU A 245 9.61 1.14 -23.98
C LEU A 245 11.08 0.90 -24.32
N LEU A 246 11.99 1.48 -23.54
CA LEU A 246 13.43 1.25 -23.69
C LEU A 246 13.77 -0.13 -23.11
N LEU A 247 14.42 -0.96 -23.92
CA LEU A 247 14.75 -2.35 -23.60
C LEU A 247 16.24 -2.59 -23.81
N SER A 248 16.86 -3.18 -22.79
CA SER A 248 18.19 -3.77 -22.93
C SER A 248 18.15 -4.97 -23.87
N ARG A 249 19.30 -5.38 -24.43
CA ARG A 249 19.40 -6.62 -25.21
C ARG A 249 18.87 -7.85 -24.46
N ARG A 250 19.12 -7.92 -23.15
CA ARG A 250 18.67 -9.01 -22.29
C ARG A 250 17.14 -9.08 -22.20
N ASP A 251 16.49 -7.92 -22.18
CA ASP A 251 15.04 -7.82 -21.95
C ASP A 251 14.24 -7.67 -23.25
N CYS A 252 14.91 -7.56 -24.40
CA CYS A 252 14.29 -7.35 -25.72
C CYS A 252 13.15 -8.35 -25.99
N HIS A 253 13.40 -9.66 -25.84
CA HIS A 253 12.36 -10.68 -26.08
C HIS A 253 11.15 -10.47 -25.14
N ARG A 254 11.42 -10.42 -23.83
CA ARG A 254 10.40 -10.34 -22.78
C ARG A 254 9.61 -9.03 -22.83
N GLY A 255 10.26 -7.92 -23.19
CA GLY A 255 9.63 -6.62 -23.36
C GLY A 255 8.76 -6.52 -24.61
N ARG A 256 9.19 -7.10 -25.73
CA ARG A 256 8.38 -7.20 -26.94
C ARG A 256 7.19 -8.13 -26.75
N GLU A 257 7.35 -9.19 -25.98
CA GLU A 257 6.25 -10.08 -25.56
C GLU A 257 5.26 -9.34 -24.66
N LEU A 258 5.72 -8.56 -23.67
CA LEU A 258 4.87 -7.70 -22.84
C LEU A 258 3.97 -6.77 -23.67
N MET A 259 4.47 -6.20 -24.76
CA MET A 259 3.69 -5.32 -25.63
C MET A 259 2.58 -6.06 -26.38
N ARG A 260 2.74 -7.36 -26.65
CA ARG A 260 1.81 -8.15 -27.49
C ARG A 260 0.91 -9.09 -26.69
N GLN A 261 1.34 -9.55 -25.52
CA GLN A 261 0.56 -10.47 -24.69
C GLN A 261 -0.79 -9.87 -24.27
N GLU A 262 -1.76 -10.73 -24.03
CA GLU A 262 -3.05 -10.35 -23.47
C GLU A 262 -2.92 -9.93 -22.00
N VAL A 263 -3.93 -9.22 -21.49
CA VAL A 263 -3.95 -8.81 -20.07
C VAL A 263 -4.12 -10.03 -19.18
N GLU A 264 -3.47 -10.04 -18.01
CA GLU A 264 -3.64 -11.13 -17.06
C GLU A 264 -5.09 -11.24 -16.56
N MET A 265 -5.54 -12.47 -16.33
CA MET A 265 -6.85 -12.73 -15.72
C MET A 265 -6.92 -12.14 -14.31
N CYS A 266 -8.06 -11.56 -13.94
CA CYS A 266 -8.29 -11.12 -12.57
C CYS A 266 -8.59 -12.33 -11.69
N SER A 267 -7.82 -12.56 -10.63
CA SER A 267 -8.00 -13.69 -9.71
C SER A 267 -8.20 -13.21 -8.27
N SER A 268 -9.02 -13.94 -7.51
CA SER A 268 -9.26 -13.64 -6.10
C SER A 268 -7.96 -13.70 -5.30
N GLN A 269 -7.74 -12.74 -4.41
CA GLN A 269 -6.57 -12.74 -3.51
C GLN A 269 -6.98 -13.07 -2.07
N MET A 270 -8.26 -13.39 -1.82
CA MET A 270 -8.80 -13.62 -0.49
C MET A 270 -8.09 -14.76 0.27
N LEU A 271 -7.72 -15.82 -0.44
CA LEU A 271 -7.12 -17.03 0.13
C LEU A 271 -5.59 -17.11 -0.10
N SER A 272 -4.96 -16.04 -0.57
CA SER A 272 -3.52 -16.03 -0.83
C SER A 272 -2.67 -16.02 0.44
N GLN A 273 -3.25 -15.57 1.56
CA GLN A 273 -2.62 -15.49 2.87
C GLN A 273 -3.64 -15.90 3.94
N ALA A 274 -3.31 -16.91 4.73
CA ALA A 274 -4.26 -17.45 5.71
C ALA A 274 -4.68 -16.41 6.76
N SER A 275 -3.74 -15.61 7.26
CA SER A 275 -3.99 -14.55 8.24
C SER A 275 -4.93 -13.45 7.71
N ALA A 276 -4.87 -13.15 6.41
CA ALA A 276 -5.77 -12.19 5.77
C ALA A 276 -7.20 -12.72 5.70
N PHE A 277 -7.37 -14.00 5.36
CA PHE A 277 -8.67 -14.67 5.34
C PHE A 277 -9.29 -14.76 6.74
N GLU A 278 -8.51 -15.19 7.74
CA GLU A 278 -8.98 -15.23 9.13
C GLU A 278 -9.40 -13.84 9.63
N ARG A 279 -8.66 -12.79 9.26
CA ARG A 279 -9.01 -11.41 9.59
C ARG A 279 -10.30 -10.96 8.91
N ALA A 280 -10.53 -11.38 7.66
CA ALA A 280 -11.76 -11.12 6.93
C ALA A 280 -12.97 -11.83 7.58
N LEU A 281 -12.78 -13.09 7.97
CA LEU A 281 -13.78 -13.89 8.67
C LEU A 281 -14.16 -13.27 10.02
N LEU A 282 -13.16 -12.86 10.82
CA LEU A 282 -13.37 -12.14 12.08
C LEU A 282 -14.15 -10.84 11.88
N GLU A 283 -13.87 -10.10 10.80
CA GLU A 283 -14.61 -8.87 10.48
C GLU A 283 -16.08 -9.14 10.24
N CYS A 284 -16.39 -10.17 9.43
CA CYS A 284 -17.76 -10.54 9.11
C CYS A 284 -18.52 -11.00 10.35
N VAL A 285 -17.87 -11.71 11.27
CA VAL A 285 -18.46 -12.07 12.58
C VAL A 285 -18.69 -10.81 13.44
N ALA A 286 -17.70 -9.92 13.55
CA ALA A 286 -17.78 -8.72 14.39
C ALA A 286 -18.82 -7.69 13.90
N VAL A 287 -19.02 -7.60 12.58
CA VAL A 287 -20.04 -6.73 11.94
C VAL A 287 -21.43 -7.39 11.99
N GLY A 288 -21.51 -8.70 12.26
CA GLY A 288 -22.78 -9.44 12.32
C GLY A 288 -23.26 -9.96 10.97
N VAL A 289 -22.42 -9.96 9.93
CA VAL A 289 -22.70 -10.65 8.66
C VAL A 289 -22.72 -12.17 8.88
N ILE A 290 -21.86 -12.67 9.78
CA ILE A 290 -21.80 -14.08 10.16
C ILE A 290 -22.22 -14.21 11.63
N GLY A 291 -23.46 -14.66 11.85
CA GLY A 291 -24.02 -14.93 13.18
C GLY A 291 -24.19 -16.41 13.51
N SER A 292 -23.98 -17.30 12.54
CA SER A 292 -24.14 -18.76 12.66
C SER A 292 -23.18 -19.48 11.69
N PRO A 293 -22.93 -20.79 11.88
CA PRO A 293 -22.17 -21.60 10.92
C PRO A 293 -22.77 -21.57 9.50
N SER A 294 -24.10 -21.60 9.38
CA SER A 294 -24.81 -21.49 8.10
C SER A 294 -24.61 -20.13 7.42
N ALA A 295 -24.61 -19.03 8.18
CA ALA A 295 -24.29 -17.71 7.66
C ALA A 295 -22.83 -17.61 7.19
N ALA A 296 -21.90 -18.31 7.84
CA ALA A 296 -20.50 -18.39 7.43
C ALA A 296 -20.36 -19.08 6.06
N GLN A 297 -21.07 -20.19 5.85
CA GLN A 297 -21.13 -20.88 4.56
C GLN A 297 -21.75 -20.01 3.47
N ALA A 298 -22.85 -19.29 3.78
CA ALA A 298 -23.49 -18.37 2.86
C ALA A 298 -22.56 -17.21 2.45
N TRP A 299 -21.80 -16.65 3.40
CA TRP A 299 -20.78 -15.64 3.11
C TRP A 299 -19.65 -16.21 2.23
N MET A 300 -19.15 -17.41 2.55
CA MET A 300 -18.11 -18.10 1.77
C MET A 300 -18.53 -18.27 0.31
N ALA A 301 -19.78 -18.66 0.06
CA ALA A 301 -20.34 -18.83 -1.28
C ALA A 301 -20.40 -17.51 -2.09
N ASN A 302 -20.35 -16.34 -1.44
CA ASN A 302 -20.33 -15.02 -2.08
C ASN A 302 -18.91 -14.47 -2.30
N LEU A 303 -17.87 -15.27 -2.11
CA LEU A 303 -16.50 -14.89 -2.42
C LEU A 303 -16.22 -14.99 -3.93
N MET A 304 -15.31 -14.15 -4.42
CA MET A 304 -14.95 -14.11 -5.84
C MET A 304 -14.22 -15.38 -6.29
N CYS A 305 -13.55 -16.08 -5.36
CA CYS A 305 -12.77 -17.29 -5.65
C CYS A 305 -13.57 -18.39 -6.36
N HIS A 306 -14.90 -18.44 -6.20
CA HIS A 306 -15.79 -19.35 -6.93
C HIS A 306 -15.92 -19.04 -8.44
N HIS A 307 -15.71 -17.79 -8.82
CA HIS A 307 -15.85 -17.30 -10.21
C HIS A 307 -14.49 -17.03 -10.86
N ALA A 308 -13.50 -16.70 -10.05
CA ALA A 308 -12.15 -16.38 -10.46
C ALA A 308 -11.19 -16.83 -9.36
N ALA A 309 -10.92 -18.14 -9.34
CA ALA A 309 -9.98 -18.75 -8.41
C ALA A 309 -8.61 -18.07 -8.52
N GLY A 310 -7.95 -17.90 -7.38
CA GLY A 310 -6.62 -17.30 -7.32
C GLY A 310 -5.65 -18.14 -6.53
N PRO A 311 -4.49 -17.57 -6.17
CA PRO A 311 -3.49 -18.30 -5.41
C PRO A 311 -4.03 -18.67 -4.04
N PHE A 312 -3.69 -19.87 -3.59
CA PHE A 312 -3.98 -20.35 -2.25
C PHE A 312 -2.70 -20.31 -1.42
N ASP A 313 -2.82 -19.94 -0.16
CA ASP A 313 -1.75 -20.10 0.82
C ASP A 313 -1.27 -21.57 0.82
N PRO A 314 0.05 -21.86 0.81
CA PRO A 314 0.57 -23.22 0.83
C PRO A 314 0.08 -24.08 2.01
N VAL A 315 -0.40 -23.45 3.10
CA VAL A 315 -1.05 -24.15 4.22
C VAL A 315 -2.34 -24.87 3.81
N TYR A 316 -2.98 -24.44 2.72
CA TYR A 316 -4.23 -25.00 2.25
C TYR A 316 -3.99 -26.16 1.27
N ASP A 317 -4.45 -27.36 1.64
CA ASP A 317 -4.45 -28.53 0.77
C ASP A 317 -5.64 -28.49 -0.22
N VAL A 318 -5.51 -27.65 -1.24
CA VAL A 318 -6.52 -27.47 -2.30
C VAL A 318 -6.28 -28.39 -3.48
N ALA A 319 -5.05 -28.92 -3.65
CA ALA A 319 -4.71 -29.78 -4.78
C ALA A 319 -5.25 -31.21 -4.63
N SER A 320 -5.43 -31.69 -3.40
CA SER A 320 -5.88 -33.07 -3.15
C SER A 320 -7.40 -33.26 -3.15
N ARG A 321 -8.19 -32.17 -3.23
CA ARG A 321 -9.65 -32.19 -3.04
C ARG A 321 -10.37 -31.28 -4.03
N PRO A 322 -11.66 -31.54 -4.35
CA PRO A 322 -12.48 -30.59 -5.09
C PRO A 322 -12.58 -29.25 -4.36
N LEU A 323 -12.54 -28.14 -5.11
CA LEU A 323 -12.50 -26.78 -4.54
C LEU A 323 -13.61 -26.53 -3.51
N PRO A 324 -14.91 -26.86 -3.72
CA PRO A 324 -15.94 -26.65 -2.71
C PRO A 324 -15.63 -27.30 -1.35
N VAL A 325 -15.13 -28.54 -1.37
CA VAL A 325 -14.77 -29.30 -0.17
C VAL A 325 -13.55 -28.69 0.52
N ALA A 326 -12.56 -28.23 -0.26
CA ALA A 326 -11.40 -27.54 0.29
C ALA A 326 -11.80 -26.23 0.98
N LEU A 327 -12.71 -25.45 0.36
CA LEU A 327 -13.20 -24.17 0.92
C LEU A 327 -13.95 -24.36 2.24
N GLU A 328 -14.77 -25.40 2.36
CA GLU A 328 -15.42 -25.77 3.64
C GLU A 328 -14.37 -26.08 4.72
N GLY A 329 -13.36 -26.89 4.40
CA GLY A 329 -12.27 -27.22 5.33
C GLY A 329 -11.46 -25.97 5.77
N ILE A 330 -11.23 -25.04 4.84
CA ILE A 330 -10.55 -23.77 5.13
C ILE A 330 -11.40 -22.91 6.08
N LEU A 331 -12.71 -22.81 5.83
CA LEU A 331 -13.64 -22.06 6.67
C LEU A 331 -13.67 -22.62 8.10
N HIS A 332 -13.80 -23.94 8.24
CA HIS A 332 -13.84 -24.61 9.55
C HIS A 332 -12.53 -24.42 10.33
N SER A 333 -11.38 -24.68 9.69
CA SER A 333 -10.07 -24.53 10.35
C SER A 333 -9.79 -23.09 10.78
N SER A 334 -10.13 -22.11 9.94
CA SER A 334 -9.98 -20.68 10.23
C SER A 334 -10.91 -20.23 11.38
N MET A 335 -12.15 -20.69 11.40
CA MET A 335 -13.09 -20.39 12.49
C MET A 335 -12.60 -20.96 13.83
N ASP A 336 -12.12 -22.21 13.84
CA ASP A 336 -11.60 -22.82 15.06
C ASP A 336 -10.34 -22.13 15.56
N GLN A 337 -9.48 -21.63 14.67
CA GLN A 337 -8.34 -20.80 15.04
C GLN A 337 -8.78 -19.50 15.72
N LEU A 338 -9.74 -18.77 15.16
CA LEU A 338 -10.29 -17.55 15.77
C LEU A 338 -10.89 -17.80 17.15
N ILE A 339 -11.54 -18.95 17.35
CA ILE A 339 -12.09 -19.35 18.65
C ILE A 339 -10.97 -19.67 19.63
N ARG A 340 -9.97 -20.48 19.24
CA ARG A 340 -8.80 -20.79 20.08
C ARG A 340 -8.01 -19.55 20.50
N SER A 341 -7.90 -18.56 19.61
CA SER A 341 -7.22 -17.29 19.90
C SER A 341 -8.04 -16.34 20.79
N GLY A 342 -9.30 -16.68 21.09
CA GLY A 342 -10.20 -15.88 21.91
C GLY A 342 -10.73 -14.63 21.19
N LEU A 343 -10.76 -14.64 19.86
CA LEU A 343 -11.29 -13.54 19.03
C LEU A 343 -12.77 -13.74 18.70
N VAL A 344 -13.21 -14.99 18.58
CA VAL A 344 -14.60 -15.40 18.36
C VAL A 344 -15.04 -16.35 19.48
N GLN A 345 -16.32 -16.36 19.80
CA GLN A 345 -16.92 -17.27 20.77
C GLN A 345 -18.21 -17.88 20.22
N ARG A 346 -18.49 -19.12 20.63
CA ARG A 346 -19.78 -19.81 20.41
C ARG A 346 -20.70 -19.49 21.59
N VAL A 347 -21.90 -19.03 21.30
CA VAL A 347 -22.94 -18.71 22.28
C VAL A 347 -24.10 -19.67 22.06
N SER A 348 -24.38 -20.51 23.05
CA SER A 348 -25.55 -21.39 23.04
C SER A 348 -26.82 -20.57 23.27
N LEU A 349 -27.77 -20.62 22.34
CA LEU A 349 -29.09 -20.02 22.51
C LEU A 349 -29.91 -20.90 23.46
N ARG A 350 -29.94 -20.56 24.76
CA ARG A 350 -30.93 -21.15 25.66
C ARG A 350 -32.30 -20.59 25.30
N ARG A 351 -33.25 -21.45 24.92
CA ARG A 351 -34.68 -21.07 24.94
C ARG A 351 -35.01 -20.70 26.38
N GLU A 352 -35.36 -19.44 26.62
CA GLU A 352 -36.17 -19.11 27.79
C GLU A 352 -37.45 -19.93 27.66
N ALA A 353 -37.58 -20.95 28.50
CA ALA A 353 -38.84 -21.67 28.62
C ALA A 353 -39.82 -20.66 29.23
N ASP A 354 -40.81 -20.24 28.44
CA ASP A 354 -42.03 -19.65 28.96
C ASP A 354 -42.56 -20.60 30.05
N GLU A 355 -42.60 -20.12 31.30
CA GLU A 355 -43.27 -20.81 32.39
C GLU A 355 -44.77 -20.78 32.11
N GLY A 356 -45.26 -21.79 31.39
CA GLY A 356 -46.70 -22.04 31.26
C GLY A 356 -47.09 -22.91 30.08
N GLY A 357 -47.28 -24.22 30.32
CA GLY A 357 -48.16 -25.04 29.48
C GLY A 357 -47.61 -26.41 29.06
N ASP A 358 -47.99 -27.42 29.83
CA ASP A 358 -48.27 -28.82 29.52
C ASP A 358 -47.39 -29.66 28.57
N ALA A 359 -47.25 -30.91 29.02
CA ALA A 359 -46.36 -31.93 28.52
C ALA A 359 -46.70 -32.48 27.12
N ALA A 360 -45.63 -32.99 26.52
CA ALA A 360 -45.59 -34.04 25.50
C ALA A 360 -45.80 -33.61 24.03
N THR A 361 -44.70 -33.23 23.40
CA THR A 361 -44.43 -33.65 22.02
C THR A 361 -42.91 -33.79 21.84
N MET A 362 -42.44 -35.04 21.82
CA MET A 362 -41.09 -35.39 21.37
C MET A 362 -41.01 -35.09 19.87
N GLN A 363 -40.51 -33.90 19.52
CA GLN A 363 -40.02 -33.62 18.18
C GLN A 363 -38.62 -34.21 18.02
N PRO A 364 -38.26 -34.74 16.84
CA PRO A 364 -36.96 -35.36 16.61
C PRO A 364 -35.85 -34.31 16.74
N ALA A 365 -34.66 -34.75 17.13
CA ALA A 365 -33.45 -33.94 17.23
C ALA A 365 -33.24 -33.13 15.94
N GLY A 366 -33.63 -31.85 15.97
CA GLY A 366 -33.33 -30.88 14.93
C GLY A 366 -31.84 -30.54 14.97
N ASN A 367 -31.25 -30.31 13.79
CA ASN A 367 -29.84 -29.98 13.59
C ASN A 367 -29.26 -29.10 14.71
N ASP A 368 -28.21 -29.60 15.37
CA ASP A 368 -27.45 -28.88 16.42
C ASP A 368 -26.93 -27.49 15.95
N ASP A 369 -26.87 -27.26 14.62
CA ASP A 369 -26.49 -25.98 14.01
C ASP A 369 -27.47 -24.82 14.28
N GLU A 370 -28.75 -25.09 14.59
CA GLU A 370 -29.71 -24.02 14.89
C GLU A 370 -29.56 -23.44 16.30
N GLN A 371 -28.77 -24.07 17.18
CA GLN A 371 -28.62 -23.65 18.58
C GLN A 371 -27.31 -22.91 18.88
N VAL A 372 -26.42 -22.78 17.89
CA VAL A 372 -25.09 -22.15 18.07
C VAL A 372 -25.02 -20.81 17.35
N SER A 373 -24.97 -19.72 18.13
CA SER A 373 -24.68 -18.39 17.61
C SER A 373 -23.17 -18.11 17.67
N LEU A 374 -22.63 -17.51 16.63
CA LEU A 374 -21.25 -17.02 16.58
C LEU A 374 -21.23 -15.52 16.86
N SER A 375 -20.37 -15.11 17.80
CA SER A 375 -20.15 -13.69 18.08
C SER A 375 -18.67 -13.39 18.29
N ALA A 376 -18.25 -12.18 17.95
CA ALA A 376 -16.91 -11.72 18.27
C ALA A 376 -16.80 -11.46 19.78
N THR A 377 -15.70 -11.86 20.40
CA THR A 377 -15.42 -11.50 21.80
C THR A 377 -15.20 -9.98 21.90
N PRO A 378 -15.26 -9.37 23.09
CA PRO A 378 -14.92 -7.95 23.26
C PRO A 378 -13.53 -7.61 22.69
N PHE A 379 -12.57 -8.52 22.84
CA PHE A 379 -11.23 -8.40 22.28
C PHE A 379 -11.24 -8.48 20.75
N GLY A 380 -11.91 -9.49 20.16
CA GLY A 380 -12.04 -9.62 18.70
C GLY A 380 -12.74 -8.44 18.05
N ALA A 381 -13.84 -7.96 18.64
CA ALA A 381 -14.56 -6.77 18.17
C ALA A 381 -13.68 -5.51 18.22
N CYS A 382 -12.83 -5.38 19.23
CA CYS A 382 -11.90 -4.25 19.30
C CYS A 382 -10.74 -4.37 18.30
N SER A 383 -10.18 -5.56 18.10
CA SER A 383 -9.18 -5.81 17.05
C SER A 383 -9.67 -5.35 15.68
N VAL A 384 -10.92 -5.70 15.33
CA VAL A 384 -11.54 -5.28 14.06
C VAL A 384 -11.69 -3.75 13.98
N ARG A 385 -12.21 -3.12 15.04
CA ARG A 385 -12.40 -1.66 15.10
C ARG A 385 -11.09 -0.88 15.03
N SER A 386 -10.01 -1.45 15.57
CA SER A 386 -8.65 -0.89 15.51
C SER A 386 -7.92 -1.23 14.20
N CYS A 387 -8.58 -1.91 13.25
CA CYS A 387 -7.99 -2.30 11.96
C CYS A 387 -6.71 -3.14 12.06
N PHE A 388 -6.53 -3.85 13.18
CA PHE A 388 -5.37 -4.72 13.40
C PHE A 388 -5.51 -6.03 12.63
N SER A 389 -4.37 -6.58 12.20
CA SER A 389 -4.27 -7.99 11.87
C SER A 389 -4.44 -8.83 13.14
N ILE A 390 -4.63 -10.13 12.98
CA ILE A 390 -4.75 -11.05 14.12
C ILE A 390 -3.47 -11.05 14.95
N GLU A 391 -2.31 -11.14 14.29
CA GLU A 391 -1.00 -11.12 14.93
C GLU A 391 -0.74 -9.81 15.68
N GLU A 392 -1.07 -8.67 15.08
CA GLU A 392 -0.96 -7.34 15.70
C GLU A 392 -1.82 -7.24 16.97
N ALA A 393 -3.07 -7.69 16.90
CA ALA A 393 -3.96 -7.66 18.05
C ALA A 393 -3.46 -8.54 19.19
N LEU A 394 -2.95 -9.74 18.89
CA LEU A 394 -2.39 -10.66 19.87
C LEU A 394 -1.10 -10.10 20.50
N LEU A 395 -0.25 -9.46 19.70
CA LEU A 395 0.95 -8.77 20.16
C LEU A 395 0.59 -7.65 21.15
N VAL A 396 -0.31 -6.75 20.76
CA VAL A 396 -0.76 -5.64 21.61
C VAL A 396 -1.40 -6.16 22.90
N ARG A 397 -2.18 -7.25 22.84
CA ARG A 397 -2.75 -7.87 24.04
C ARG A 397 -1.65 -8.35 24.99
N GLY A 398 -0.66 -9.09 24.49
CA GLY A 398 0.45 -9.57 25.31
C GLY A 398 1.28 -8.44 25.91
N GLU A 399 1.53 -7.37 25.15
CA GLU A 399 2.24 -6.19 25.63
C GLU A 399 1.45 -5.43 26.72
N LEU A 400 0.13 -5.28 26.56
CA LEU A 400 -0.72 -4.64 27.58
C LEU A 400 -0.87 -5.49 28.84
N GLU A 401 -0.96 -6.82 28.71
CA GLU A 401 -0.94 -7.74 29.85
C GLU A 401 0.39 -7.66 30.61
N ASN A 402 1.52 -7.55 29.88
CA ASN A 402 2.82 -7.33 30.51
C ASN A 402 2.88 -5.97 31.21
N LEU A 403 2.39 -4.91 30.57
CA LEU A 403 2.32 -3.56 31.15
C LEU A 403 1.49 -3.52 32.44
N GLN A 404 0.39 -4.29 32.51
CA GLN A 404 -0.41 -4.42 33.73
C GLN A 404 0.38 -5.04 34.90
N ARG A 405 1.38 -5.89 34.61
CA ARG A 405 2.22 -6.53 35.62
C ARG A 405 3.42 -5.67 36.01
N THR A 406 4.04 -4.99 35.06
CA THR A 406 5.29 -4.24 35.26
C THR A 406 5.08 -2.77 35.60
N GLY A 407 3.90 -2.23 35.28
CA GLY A 407 3.55 -0.83 35.51
C GLY A 407 4.03 0.11 34.40
N LEU A 408 3.43 1.30 34.34
CA LEU A 408 3.76 2.33 33.36
C LEU A 408 4.70 3.38 33.99
N ILE A 409 5.79 3.70 33.28
CA ILE A 409 6.70 4.79 33.68
C ILE A 409 6.16 6.09 33.08
N LEU A 410 5.77 7.02 33.95
CA LEU A 410 5.21 8.34 33.58
C LEU A 410 6.21 9.49 33.75
N ALA A 411 7.46 9.20 34.13
CA ALA A 411 8.50 10.21 34.29
C ALA A 411 9.02 10.76 32.95
N ASP A 412 8.71 10.08 31.85
CA ASP A 412 9.06 10.45 30.47
C ASP A 412 7.95 9.91 29.56
N ASP A 413 7.58 10.67 28.53
CA ASP A 413 6.53 10.28 27.58
C ASP A 413 6.95 9.10 26.69
N LEU A 414 8.24 8.74 26.65
CA LEU A 414 8.79 7.67 25.81
C LEU A 414 8.08 6.32 26.01
N HIS A 415 7.72 5.96 27.24
CA HIS A 415 7.06 4.68 27.50
C HIS A 415 5.65 4.66 26.88
N LEU A 416 4.90 5.77 26.98
CA LEU A 416 3.62 5.94 26.30
C LEU A 416 3.81 5.96 24.77
N CYS A 417 4.84 6.66 24.29
CA CYS A 417 5.17 6.73 22.87
C CYS A 417 5.39 5.34 22.28
N TYR A 418 6.08 4.44 22.99
CA TYR A 418 6.31 3.07 22.52
C TYR A 418 5.01 2.33 22.20
N PHE A 419 3.99 2.46 23.05
CA PHE A 419 2.69 1.83 22.81
C PHE A 419 1.87 2.54 21.72
N LEU A 420 2.13 3.82 21.47
CA LEU A 420 1.54 4.58 20.36
C LEU A 420 2.25 4.35 19.03
N THR A 421 3.52 3.91 19.05
CA THR A 421 4.33 3.65 17.85
C THR A 421 3.63 2.65 16.91
N PRO A 422 3.40 3.01 15.63
CA PRO A 422 2.81 2.14 14.62
C PRO A 422 3.48 0.77 14.50
N LEU A 423 2.71 -0.31 14.34
CA LEU A 423 3.26 -1.68 14.18
C LEU A 423 3.75 -1.98 12.75
N ARG A 424 3.17 -1.32 11.74
CA ARG A 424 3.42 -1.64 10.32
C ARG A 424 4.54 -0.83 9.69
N GLU A 425 4.79 0.37 10.21
CA GLU A 425 5.69 1.35 9.59
C GLU A 425 7.06 1.41 10.27
N ILE A 426 7.45 0.30 10.91
CA ILE A 426 8.76 0.17 11.54
C ILE A 426 9.78 -0.13 10.43
N GLY A 427 10.32 0.94 9.86
CA GLY A 427 11.36 0.89 8.84
C GLY A 427 12.68 0.33 9.34
N GLU A 428 13.68 0.32 8.47
CA GLU A 428 15.06 0.07 8.90
C GLU A 428 15.56 1.24 9.75
N CYS A 429 16.31 0.93 10.79
CA CYS A 429 16.96 1.93 11.64
C CYS A 429 18.46 2.00 11.30
N ASN A 430 19.03 3.19 11.47
CA ASN A 430 20.47 3.35 11.41
C ASN A 430 21.06 2.87 12.74
N TRP A 431 21.63 1.66 12.76
CA TRP A 431 22.17 1.03 13.97
C TRP A 431 23.32 1.82 14.60
N SER A 432 24.12 2.55 13.81
CA SER A 432 25.20 3.39 14.33
C SER A 432 24.64 4.58 15.11
N ALA A 433 23.71 5.32 14.50
CA ALA A 433 23.00 6.42 15.17
C ALA A 433 22.21 5.93 16.40
N TYR A 434 21.61 4.74 16.32
CA TYR A 434 20.89 4.16 17.46
C TYR A 434 21.83 3.85 18.64
N CYS A 435 23.00 3.27 18.37
CA CYS A 435 23.99 3.00 19.41
C CYS A 435 24.45 4.30 20.10
N GLU A 436 24.66 5.37 19.34
CA GLU A 436 25.00 6.70 19.89
C GLU A 436 23.87 7.25 20.77
N VAL A 437 22.62 7.19 20.30
CA VAL A 437 21.44 7.67 21.06
C VAL A 437 21.27 6.87 22.36
N LEU A 438 21.39 5.54 22.32
CA LEU A 438 21.31 4.69 23.53
C LEU A 438 22.36 5.07 24.57
N SER A 439 23.61 5.31 24.13
CA SER A 439 24.71 5.65 25.04
C SER A 439 24.53 6.98 25.78
N GLN A 440 23.67 7.86 25.26
CA GLN A 440 23.40 9.20 25.80
C GLN A 440 22.05 9.29 26.53
N MET A 441 21.31 8.18 26.66
CA MET A 441 20.00 8.19 27.29
C MET A 441 20.06 8.41 28.80
N SER A 442 19.04 9.09 29.33
CA SER A 442 18.86 9.23 30.78
C SER A 442 18.54 7.88 31.43
N GLU A 443 18.77 7.76 32.74
CA GLU A 443 18.46 6.53 33.49
C GLU A 443 16.99 6.10 33.32
N ASN A 444 16.06 7.07 33.28
CA ASN A 444 14.63 6.79 33.06
C ASN A 444 14.39 6.14 31.70
N ARG A 445 14.97 6.70 30.63
CA ARG A 445 14.82 6.15 29.28
C ARG A 445 15.51 4.78 29.14
N GLN A 446 16.64 4.55 29.80
CA GLN A 446 17.31 3.25 29.84
C GLN A 446 16.47 2.18 30.56
N ARG A 447 15.82 2.55 31.68
CA ARG A 447 14.86 1.66 32.36
C ARG A 447 13.69 1.30 31.45
N ILE A 448 13.14 2.26 30.70
CA ILE A 448 12.07 2.00 29.73
C ILE A 448 12.57 1.03 28.64
N ALA A 449 13.77 1.24 28.10
CA ALA A 449 14.37 0.36 27.09
C ALA A 449 14.45 -1.10 27.58
N ASN A 450 14.94 -1.30 28.81
CA ASN A 450 15.02 -2.63 29.42
C ASN A 450 13.63 -3.26 29.63
N MET A 451 12.64 -2.47 30.05
CA MET A 451 11.26 -2.96 30.28
C MET A 451 10.57 -3.44 29.00
N VAL A 452 10.82 -2.76 27.87
CA VAL A 452 10.26 -3.16 26.56
C VAL A 452 11.10 -4.23 25.84
N GLY A 453 12.22 -4.67 26.45
CA GLY A 453 13.05 -5.76 25.94
C GLY A 453 14.11 -5.34 24.91
N VAL A 454 14.54 -4.07 24.92
CA VAL A 454 15.68 -3.60 24.12
C VAL A 454 16.96 -4.04 24.79
N ASP A 455 17.81 -4.74 24.03
CA ASP A 455 19.10 -5.23 24.49
C ASP A 455 20.22 -4.38 23.88
N GLU A 456 20.98 -3.70 24.74
CA GLU A 456 22.08 -2.82 24.34
C GLU A 456 23.20 -3.59 23.62
N PHE A 457 23.50 -4.82 24.06
CA PHE A 457 24.50 -5.67 23.40
C PHE A 457 24.08 -6.03 21.98
N PHE A 458 22.79 -6.34 21.80
CA PHE A 458 22.21 -6.60 20.48
C PHE A 458 22.34 -5.38 19.55
N VAL A 459 22.03 -4.17 20.03
CA VAL A 459 22.16 -2.95 19.20
C VAL A 459 23.62 -2.66 18.85
N HIS A 460 24.54 -2.81 19.80
CA HIS A 460 25.97 -2.64 19.56
C HIS A 460 26.50 -3.62 18.49
N GLN A 461 26.16 -4.91 18.59
CA GLN A 461 26.51 -5.91 17.58
C GLN A 461 26.02 -5.52 16.17
N ARG A 462 24.75 -5.09 16.06
CA ARG A 462 24.17 -4.63 14.79
C ARG A 462 24.89 -3.41 14.23
N SER A 463 25.32 -2.47 15.09
CA SER A 463 26.06 -1.28 14.67
C SER A 463 27.42 -1.61 14.03
N MET A 464 28.04 -2.71 14.47
CA MET A 464 29.30 -3.24 13.93
C MET A 464 29.09 -4.09 12.65
N GLY A 465 27.86 -4.18 12.15
CA GLY A 465 27.51 -5.01 10.99
C GLY A 465 27.42 -6.51 11.29
N LEU A 466 27.39 -6.90 12.57
CA LEU A 466 27.26 -8.29 12.99
C LEU A 466 25.78 -8.71 13.03
N GLY A 467 25.56 -10.03 12.89
CA GLY A 467 24.22 -10.63 12.88
C GLY A 467 23.53 -10.62 14.25
N ASP A 468 22.37 -11.28 14.36
CA ASP A 468 21.71 -11.47 15.66
C ASP A 468 22.55 -12.43 16.53
N PRO A 469 23.12 -11.99 17.67
CA PRO A 469 23.94 -12.83 18.55
C PRO A 469 23.18 -14.01 19.17
N TYR A 470 21.84 -14.03 19.12
CA TYR A 470 21.00 -15.04 19.77
C TYR A 470 20.27 -15.96 18.79
N GLY A 471 20.60 -15.93 17.50
CA GLY A 471 20.07 -16.90 16.54
C GLY A 471 18.71 -16.55 15.90
N GLY A 472 18.46 -15.28 15.59
CA GLY A 472 17.42 -14.88 14.64
C GLY A 472 16.00 -14.76 15.20
N SER A 473 15.83 -14.24 16.42
CA SER A 473 14.49 -13.98 16.95
C SER A 473 13.91 -12.70 16.32
N GLY A 474 12.98 -12.87 15.37
CA GLY A 474 12.29 -11.76 14.71
C GLY A 474 11.59 -10.80 15.68
N SER A 475 11.10 -11.31 16.82
CA SER A 475 10.42 -10.53 17.87
C SER A 475 11.34 -9.50 18.54
N ARG A 476 12.59 -9.88 18.90
CA ARG A 476 13.56 -8.94 19.50
C ARG A 476 13.94 -7.83 18.53
N THR A 477 14.24 -8.21 17.29
CA THR A 477 14.55 -7.23 16.24
C THR A 477 13.40 -6.24 16.04
N PHE A 478 12.15 -6.74 16.04
CA PHE A 478 10.96 -5.90 15.94
C PHE A 478 10.82 -4.93 17.12
N ALA A 479 10.84 -5.41 18.37
CA ALA A 479 10.73 -4.56 19.56
C ALA A 479 11.85 -3.50 19.61
N THR A 480 13.06 -3.89 19.24
CA THR A 480 14.23 -3.00 19.24
C THR A 480 14.10 -1.89 18.19
N ARG A 481 13.63 -2.21 16.98
CA ARG A 481 13.35 -1.21 15.94
C ARG A 481 12.15 -0.34 16.28
N ARG A 482 11.12 -0.91 16.91
CA ARG A 482 9.95 -0.16 17.39
C ARG A 482 10.35 0.87 18.44
N PHE A 483 11.26 0.52 19.36
CA PHE A 483 11.78 1.46 20.34
C PHE A 483 12.58 2.61 19.72
N PHE A 484 13.35 2.35 18.66
CA PHE A 484 14.04 3.40 17.90
C PHE A 484 13.04 4.43 17.33
N VAL A 485 11.94 3.95 16.75
CA VAL A 485 10.87 4.81 16.26
C VAL A 485 10.17 5.54 17.41
N ALA A 486 9.96 4.87 18.55
CA ALA A 486 9.37 5.49 19.74
C ALA A 486 10.21 6.66 20.27
N LEU A 487 11.55 6.54 20.25
CA LEU A 487 12.47 7.61 20.60
C LEU A 487 12.30 8.83 19.69
N MET A 488 12.19 8.59 18.37
CA MET A 488 11.94 9.66 17.39
C MET A 488 10.60 10.35 17.65
N LEU A 489 9.54 9.59 17.92
CA LEU A 489 8.22 10.14 18.22
C LEU A 489 8.21 10.93 19.54
N ALA A 490 8.92 10.46 20.56
CA ALA A 490 9.05 11.16 21.84
C ALA A 490 9.78 12.51 21.69
N ASP A 491 10.84 12.56 20.90
CA ASP A 491 11.56 13.81 20.60
C ASP A 491 10.66 14.79 19.80
N LEU A 492 9.88 14.29 18.85
CA LEU A 492 8.91 15.11 18.11
C LEU A 492 7.79 15.65 19.00
N LEU A 493 7.27 14.83 19.92
CA LEU A 493 6.28 15.25 20.92
C LEU A 493 6.86 16.28 21.90
N SER A 494 8.18 16.25 22.12
CA SER A 494 8.91 17.25 22.91
C SER A 494 9.27 18.51 22.11
N GLU A 495 8.62 18.73 20.95
CA GLU A 495 8.81 19.88 20.08
C GLU A 495 10.26 20.08 19.58
N VAL A 496 11.06 18.99 19.53
CA VAL A 496 12.41 19.06 18.95
C VAL A 496 12.28 19.36 17.45
N PRO A 497 12.97 20.40 16.92
CA PRO A 497 12.86 20.74 15.51
C PRO A 497 13.19 19.56 14.61
N MET A 498 12.37 19.34 13.57
CA MET A 498 12.48 18.15 12.70
C MET A 498 13.88 17.98 12.08
N SER A 499 14.56 19.08 11.73
CA SER A 499 15.94 19.04 11.22
C SER A 499 16.96 18.48 12.22
N VAL A 500 16.71 18.64 13.53
CA VAL A 500 17.55 18.08 14.60
C VAL A 500 17.28 16.60 14.75
N VAL A 501 16.01 16.19 14.72
CA VAL A 501 15.60 14.77 14.77
C VAL A 501 16.17 14.02 13.55
N GLU A 502 16.06 14.58 12.35
CA GLU A 502 16.64 14.03 11.12
C GLU A 502 18.14 13.76 11.24
N ARG A 503 18.89 14.73 11.78
CA ARG A 503 20.34 14.59 11.97
C ARG A 503 20.67 13.57 13.05
N ARG A 504 19.93 13.58 14.16
CA ARG A 504 20.14 12.69 15.31
C ARG A 504 19.92 11.22 14.95
N TYR A 505 18.83 10.92 14.26
CA TYR A 505 18.44 9.55 13.92
C TYR A 505 18.89 9.12 12.51
N GLN A 506 19.51 10.03 11.74
CA GLN A 506 20.01 9.81 10.38
C GLN A 506 19.02 9.09 9.47
N CYS A 507 17.75 9.53 9.45
CA CYS A 507 16.72 8.86 8.65
C CYS A 507 16.00 9.81 7.67
N ASN A 508 15.27 9.24 6.72
CA ASN A 508 14.70 9.96 5.58
C ASN A 508 13.37 10.65 5.93
N ARG A 509 13.20 11.92 5.53
CA ARG A 509 11.97 12.74 5.63
C ARG A 509 10.67 12.04 5.27
N GLY A 510 10.68 11.22 4.22
CA GLY A 510 9.50 10.47 3.80
C GLY A 510 9.04 9.46 4.86
N HIS A 511 9.97 8.83 5.58
CA HIS A 511 9.63 7.90 6.66
C HIS A 511 9.02 8.64 7.87
N TYR A 512 9.49 9.84 8.20
CA TYR A 512 8.95 10.64 9.31
C TYR A 512 7.48 11.01 9.11
N ARG A 513 7.11 11.51 7.92
CA ARG A 513 5.72 11.90 7.66
C ARG A 513 4.78 10.71 7.60
N VAL A 514 5.25 9.58 7.10
CA VAL A 514 4.52 8.32 7.11
C VAL A 514 4.26 7.92 8.57
N LEU A 515 5.31 7.94 9.42
CA LEU A 515 5.19 7.71 10.86
C LEU A 515 4.25 8.69 11.60
N CYS A 516 4.29 9.99 11.28
CA CYS A 516 3.41 10.99 11.88
C CYS A 516 1.96 10.92 11.35
N ALA A 517 1.77 10.44 10.12
CA ALA A 517 0.45 10.26 9.51
C ALA A 517 -0.17 8.90 9.83
N ALA A 518 0.64 7.94 10.30
CA ALA A 518 0.15 6.65 10.71
C ALA A 518 -0.74 6.78 11.97
N PRO A 519 -1.90 6.11 11.98
CA PRO A 519 -2.72 6.08 13.17
C PRO A 519 -1.92 5.42 14.31
N PRO A 520 -1.84 6.06 15.50
CA PRO A 520 -1.18 5.46 16.63
C PRO A 520 -1.83 4.12 16.98
N CYS A 521 -1.03 3.13 17.41
CA CYS A 521 -1.56 1.79 17.72
C CYS A 521 -2.66 1.80 18.78
N LEU A 522 -2.58 2.70 19.76
CA LEU A 522 -3.60 2.87 20.78
C LEU A 522 -4.45 4.15 20.59
N ALA A 523 -4.38 4.82 19.43
CA ALA A 523 -5.33 5.90 19.13
C ALA A 523 -6.72 5.30 18.88
N ALA A 524 -7.61 5.56 19.83
CA ALA A 524 -8.93 4.96 19.88
C ALA A 524 -9.78 5.25 18.63
N PRO A 525 -10.40 4.24 18.01
CA PRO A 525 -11.66 4.44 17.31
C PRO A 525 -12.75 4.66 18.37
N SER A 526 -13.10 5.92 18.60
CA SER A 526 -14.20 6.42 19.43
C SER A 526 -14.13 6.11 20.95
N ARG A 527 -14.64 7.04 21.78
CA ARG A 527 -14.73 6.98 23.26
C ARG A 527 -15.32 5.70 23.88
N ALA A 528 -15.88 4.78 23.08
CA ALA A 528 -16.56 3.58 23.54
C ALA A 528 -15.67 2.33 23.72
N SER A 529 -14.49 2.29 23.10
CA SER A 529 -13.67 1.06 23.00
C SER A 529 -12.66 0.89 24.13
N VAL A 530 -12.06 1.97 24.64
CA VAL A 530 -11.07 1.91 25.74
C VAL A 530 -11.71 1.47 27.06
N GLY A 531 -12.98 1.79 27.28
CA GLY A 531 -13.70 1.43 28.52
C GLY A 531 -14.02 -0.06 28.71
N ARG A 532 -13.70 -0.93 27.74
CA ARG A 532 -13.97 -2.39 27.83
C ARG A 532 -12.74 -3.27 27.63
N TRP A 533 -11.55 -2.70 27.47
CA TRP A 533 -10.30 -3.42 27.66
C TRP A 533 -9.98 -3.36 29.17
N SER A 534 -10.49 -4.34 29.92
CA SER A 534 -10.13 -4.58 31.33
C SER A 534 -10.00 -3.34 32.23
N GLY A 535 -11.13 -2.81 32.72
CA GLY A 535 -11.18 -2.00 33.96
C GLY A 535 -10.51 -0.62 33.98
N PHE A 536 -9.79 -0.21 32.92
CA PHE A 536 -9.14 1.10 32.87
C PHE A 536 -10.07 2.17 32.29
N ARG A 537 -10.49 3.15 33.11
CA ARG A 537 -11.10 4.40 32.63
C ARG A 537 -10.01 5.39 32.21
N TRP A 538 -9.65 5.41 30.92
CA TRP A 538 -8.90 6.54 30.35
C TRP A 538 -9.89 7.63 29.89
N ARG A 539 -9.76 8.84 30.47
CA ARG A 539 -10.34 10.07 29.88
C ARG A 539 -9.20 10.81 29.16
N PRO A 540 -9.29 11.06 27.84
CA PRO A 540 -8.35 11.95 27.19
C PRO A 540 -8.73 13.42 27.46
N CYS A 541 -7.81 14.17 28.06
CA CYS A 541 -7.72 15.61 27.96
C CYS A 541 -6.88 15.93 26.72
N CYS A 542 -7.51 16.15 25.56
CA CYS A 542 -6.86 16.77 24.40
C CYS A 542 -7.94 17.22 23.40
N HIS A 543 -8.53 18.39 23.67
CA HIS A 543 -9.09 19.26 22.65
C HIS A 543 -8.55 20.65 22.95
N HIS A 544 -7.29 20.88 22.58
CA HIS A 544 -6.69 22.17 22.23
C HIS A 544 -5.24 21.91 21.84
N MET A 545 -5.03 21.54 20.58
CA MET A 545 -3.88 21.91 19.75
C MET A 545 -4.35 21.90 18.30
#